data_AF-A0A8D8FNA7-F1
#
_entry.id   AF-A0A8D8FNA7-F1
#
_cell.length_a   1.000
_cell.length_b   1.000
_cell.length_c   1.000
_cell.angle_alpha   90.00
_cell.angle_beta   90.00
_cell.angle_gamma   90.00
#
_symmetry.space_group_name_H-M   'P 1'
#
loop_
_entity.id
_entity.type
_entity.pdbx_description
1 polymer ?
#
loop_
_entity_poly.entity_id
_entity_poly.type
_entity_poly.pdbx_seq_one_letter_code
_entity_poly.pdbx_strand_id
1 'polypeptide(L)'
;FSPSHPQSLLKPNAYIVTQGPTEETVLDFWRMVWQENCSAIVMLTKTFDFTKVMCVQYWPPNREKEEIYGDIHITVQSEEELANFHIRTFRLFKVNKDTKAVTEERLLLQFHYTEWHSHTCPFSNAILEFRRRVRSVVGTIIKANSQVGPMLVHCNDGGGRSGVYLAIDANMELAEEEDSFHVFGYLKKLRQSRKGLIENVDQYKFVYDTLEEFVISGNSWFPVKELSQRLKEKSVKDNVTKMNAYQREYAQICKQTPRFTIGDCAGGHRGDNRDKNRDVLCVPPDNFRPYLTSFQGNSFTDYINAVFVDGYTKPREYIVTEWPLQKTCGEFWSLVYDHECSAIVVLCQPPQLSQQYPSCWPEGRHSKKYGPVFTIDHISHNHYANIKSWIFRINKKVISLTELMAGVKAPPRTVQLFQLICWPMGHKVPTSTNSLVEL
;
A
#
# COMPACT_ATOMS: atom_id res chain seq x y z
N PHE A 1 23.65 -22.97 3.94
CA PHE A 1 22.88 -21.72 4.17
C PHE A 1 23.78 -20.66 4.83
N SER A 2 23.68 -19.36 4.49
CA SER A 2 24.61 -18.32 4.97
C SER A 2 23.97 -17.25 5.89
N PRO A 3 23.50 -17.62 7.10
CA PRO A 3 22.94 -16.69 8.08
C PRO A 3 24.03 -15.90 8.83
N SER A 4 23.64 -14.74 9.35
CA SER A 4 24.43 -13.92 10.27
C SER A 4 23.55 -13.53 11.46
N HIS A 5 24.14 -13.34 12.64
CA HIS A 5 23.41 -13.02 13.87
C HIS A 5 23.74 -11.59 14.33
N PRO A 6 23.21 -10.55 13.67
CA PRO A 6 23.40 -9.20 14.15
C PRO A 6 22.72 -9.00 15.50
N GLN A 7 23.42 -8.30 16.39
CA GLN A 7 22.89 -7.89 17.69
C GLN A 7 21.94 -6.71 17.50
N SER A 8 20.89 -6.60 18.31
CA SER A 8 20.21 -5.31 18.52
C SER A 8 21.17 -4.38 19.28
N LEU A 9 20.86 -3.09 19.32
CA LEU A 9 21.55 -2.13 20.18
C LEU A 9 21.41 -2.49 21.67
N LEU A 10 20.32 -3.16 22.05
CA LEU A 10 19.98 -3.48 23.44
C LEU A 10 20.07 -4.96 23.80
N LYS A 11 19.93 -5.87 22.81
CA LYS A 11 19.89 -7.32 23.05
C LYS A 11 20.88 -8.07 22.15
N PRO A 12 21.77 -8.91 22.70
CA PRO A 12 22.63 -9.77 21.89
C PRO A 12 21.78 -10.80 21.13
N ASN A 13 22.17 -11.12 19.89
CA ASN A 13 21.50 -12.10 19.02
C ASN A 13 20.00 -11.87 18.89
N ALA A 14 19.56 -10.60 18.77
CA ALA A 14 18.15 -10.28 18.60
C ALA A 14 17.59 -10.71 17.23
N TYR A 15 18.47 -10.79 16.22
CA TYR A 15 18.08 -11.06 14.85
C TYR A 15 18.93 -12.17 14.22
N ILE A 16 18.33 -12.86 13.27
CA ILE A 16 19.03 -13.62 12.24
C ILE A 16 18.81 -12.92 10.91
N VAL A 17 19.88 -12.67 10.16
CA VAL A 17 19.78 -12.11 8.81
C VAL A 17 20.34 -13.08 7.80
N THR A 18 19.56 -13.33 6.76
CA THR A 18 19.91 -14.26 5.69
C THR A 18 19.43 -13.76 4.34
N GLN A 19 19.97 -14.37 3.27
CA GLN A 19 19.37 -14.31 1.94
C GLN A 19 18.00 -14.99 1.91
N GLY A 20 17.15 -14.59 0.97
CA GLY A 20 15.95 -15.34 0.64
C GLY A 20 16.30 -16.76 0.17
N PRO A 21 15.53 -17.78 0.55
CA PRO A 21 15.80 -19.14 0.12
C PRO A 21 15.71 -19.28 -1.40
N THR A 22 16.50 -20.21 -1.90
CA THR A 22 16.46 -20.75 -3.28
C THR A 22 15.84 -22.16 -3.23
N GLU A 23 15.54 -22.74 -4.39
CA GLU A 23 15.00 -24.11 -4.47
C GLU A 23 15.91 -25.14 -3.75
N GLU A 24 17.22 -24.95 -3.86
CA GLU A 24 18.22 -25.84 -3.23
C GLU A 24 18.36 -25.61 -1.72
N THR A 25 18.00 -24.43 -1.22
CA THR A 25 18.31 -23.99 0.15
C THR A 25 17.09 -23.83 1.05
N VAL A 26 15.88 -24.01 0.52
CA VAL A 26 14.63 -23.90 1.28
C VAL A 26 14.54 -24.90 2.44
N LEU A 27 15.08 -26.12 2.26
CA LEU A 27 15.16 -27.12 3.32
C LEU A 27 16.02 -26.61 4.49
N ASP A 28 17.20 -26.06 4.18
CA ASP A 28 18.11 -25.54 5.20
C ASP A 28 17.55 -24.29 5.89
N PHE A 29 16.80 -23.46 5.16
CA PHE A 29 16.10 -22.31 5.72
C PHE A 29 15.12 -22.74 6.82
N TRP A 30 14.25 -23.72 6.54
CA TRP A 30 13.28 -24.20 7.53
C TRP A 30 13.92 -24.95 8.68
N ARG A 31 15.00 -25.70 8.42
CA ARG A 31 15.80 -26.32 9.49
C ARG A 31 16.36 -25.28 10.44
N MET A 32 16.92 -24.19 9.92
CA MET A 32 17.41 -23.09 10.76
C MET A 32 16.28 -22.43 11.54
N VAL A 33 15.16 -22.11 10.89
CA VAL A 33 13.98 -21.52 11.56
C VAL A 33 13.53 -22.36 12.75
N TRP A 34 13.51 -23.69 12.59
CA TRP A 34 13.16 -24.62 13.66
C TRP A 34 14.20 -24.71 14.77
N GLN A 35 15.49 -24.84 14.40
CA GLN A 35 16.62 -25.01 15.33
C GLN A 35 16.81 -23.79 16.21
N GLU A 36 16.77 -22.60 15.60
CA GLU A 36 16.95 -21.31 16.30
C GLU A 36 15.68 -20.87 17.04
N ASN A 37 14.58 -21.64 16.94
CA ASN A 37 13.29 -21.35 17.53
C ASN A 37 12.82 -19.92 17.23
N CYS A 38 12.93 -19.50 15.96
CA CYS A 38 12.70 -18.11 15.55
C CYS A 38 11.33 -17.60 16.01
N SER A 39 11.29 -16.34 16.48
CA SER A 39 10.05 -15.72 16.97
C SER A 39 9.07 -15.40 15.84
N ALA A 40 9.61 -14.99 14.70
CA ALA A 40 8.89 -14.59 13.49
C ALA A 40 9.86 -14.50 12.32
N ILE A 41 9.30 -14.46 11.11
CA ILE A 41 10.00 -14.19 9.86
C ILE A 41 9.57 -12.81 9.35
N VAL A 42 10.53 -11.97 9.00
CA VAL A 42 10.33 -10.68 8.32
C VAL A 42 10.92 -10.80 6.91
N MET A 43 10.04 -10.83 5.91
CA MET A 43 10.37 -10.95 4.50
C MET A 43 10.18 -9.59 3.82
N LEU A 44 11.25 -9.01 3.31
CA LEU A 44 11.29 -7.64 2.74
C LEU A 44 11.43 -7.64 1.21
N THR A 45 10.94 -8.68 0.54
CA THR A 45 10.96 -8.78 -0.92
C THR A 45 9.75 -9.54 -1.43
N LYS A 46 9.23 -9.18 -2.60
CA LYS A 46 8.36 -10.04 -3.38
C LYS A 46 9.13 -11.29 -3.84
N THR A 47 8.43 -12.38 -4.12
CA THR A 47 9.01 -13.61 -4.68
C THR A 47 9.52 -13.37 -6.11
N PHE A 48 8.81 -12.54 -6.86
CA PHE A 48 9.16 -12.10 -8.21
C PHE A 48 9.17 -10.57 -8.28
N ASP A 49 10.11 -10.03 -9.03
CA ASP A 49 10.15 -8.62 -9.41
C ASP A 49 10.32 -8.50 -10.92
N PHE A 50 9.27 -8.03 -11.60
CA PHE A 50 9.12 -8.12 -13.06
C PHE A 50 9.39 -9.53 -13.60
N THR A 51 10.55 -9.73 -14.23
CA THR A 51 10.97 -11.01 -14.83
C THR A 51 11.97 -11.78 -13.97
N LYS A 52 12.41 -11.21 -12.83
CA LYS A 52 13.47 -11.78 -11.99
C LYS A 52 12.87 -12.47 -10.77
N VAL A 53 13.30 -13.70 -10.53
CA VAL A 53 13.05 -14.39 -9.26
C VAL A 53 13.94 -13.78 -8.18
N MET A 54 13.31 -13.28 -7.13
CA MET A 54 13.99 -12.61 -6.01
C MET A 54 14.05 -13.49 -4.77
N CYS A 55 13.07 -14.37 -4.58
CA CYS A 55 13.01 -15.34 -3.50
C CYS A 55 12.03 -16.43 -3.92
N VAL A 56 12.37 -17.71 -3.73
CA VAL A 56 11.37 -18.75 -3.95
C VAL A 56 10.29 -18.66 -2.89
N GLN A 57 9.07 -19.02 -3.26
CA GLN A 57 8.03 -19.21 -2.27
C GLN A 57 8.39 -20.45 -1.44
N TYR A 58 8.62 -20.26 -0.14
CA TYR A 58 9.04 -21.31 0.79
C TYR A 58 7.90 -21.74 1.74
N TRP A 59 6.66 -21.42 1.40
CA TRP A 59 5.49 -21.73 2.21
C TRP A 59 4.35 -22.24 1.32
N PRO A 60 3.39 -23.02 1.86
CA PRO A 60 2.30 -23.56 1.07
C PRO A 60 1.49 -22.47 0.36
N PRO A 61 1.07 -22.69 -0.90
CA PRO A 61 0.41 -21.66 -1.72
C PRO A 61 -1.03 -21.37 -1.30
N ASN A 62 -1.64 -22.23 -0.49
CA ASN A 62 -2.95 -21.99 0.10
C ASN A 62 -3.11 -22.81 1.38
N ARG A 63 -4.23 -22.60 2.09
CA ARG A 63 -4.52 -23.24 3.39
C ARG A 63 -4.80 -24.74 3.30
N GLU A 64 -5.07 -25.26 2.11
CA GLU A 64 -5.42 -26.67 1.89
C GLU A 64 -4.19 -27.54 1.62
N LYS A 65 -3.04 -26.93 1.34
CA LYS A 65 -1.80 -27.63 1.05
C LYS A 65 -0.87 -27.65 2.24
N GLU A 66 -0.20 -28.79 2.37
CA GLU A 66 0.91 -29.01 3.29
C GLU A 66 2.19 -29.11 2.48
N GLU A 67 3.26 -28.46 2.96
CA GLU A 67 4.60 -28.63 2.42
C GLU A 67 5.50 -29.26 3.47
N ILE A 68 6.35 -30.19 3.03
CA ILE A 68 7.23 -30.97 3.89
C ILE A 68 8.68 -30.66 3.50
N TYR A 69 9.42 -30.12 4.46
CA TYR A 69 10.83 -29.79 4.33
C TYR A 69 11.64 -30.64 5.30
N GLY A 70 12.06 -31.81 4.84
CA GLY A 70 12.78 -32.78 5.68
C GLY A 70 11.80 -33.46 6.65
N ASP A 71 11.95 -33.20 7.95
CA ASP A 71 11.06 -33.69 9.01
C ASP A 71 10.06 -32.63 9.51
N ILE A 72 10.07 -31.43 8.91
CA ILE A 72 9.22 -30.30 9.29
C ILE A 72 8.05 -30.21 8.31
N HIS A 73 6.84 -30.31 8.85
CA HIS A 73 5.59 -30.14 8.13
C HIS A 73 5.06 -28.72 8.36
N ILE A 74 4.58 -28.09 7.29
CA ILE A 74 4.18 -26.69 7.29
C ILE A 74 2.80 -26.55 6.67
N THR A 75 1.89 -25.93 7.41
CA THR A 75 0.56 -25.55 6.91
C THR A 75 0.25 -24.09 7.24
N VAL A 76 -0.57 -23.44 6.41
CA VAL A 76 -1.04 -22.07 6.63
C VAL A 76 -2.34 -22.10 7.42
N GLN A 77 -2.35 -21.56 8.64
CA GLN A 77 -3.56 -21.45 9.46
C GLN A 77 -4.39 -20.22 9.11
N SER A 78 -3.72 -19.07 8.98
CA SER A 78 -4.38 -17.81 8.66
C SER A 78 -3.47 -16.92 7.81
N GLU A 79 -4.12 -16.06 7.03
CA GLU A 79 -3.47 -15.05 6.20
C GLU A 79 -4.30 -13.77 6.29
N GLU A 80 -3.62 -12.66 6.53
CA GLU A 80 -4.15 -11.30 6.53
C GLU A 80 -3.41 -10.50 5.45
N GLU A 81 -4.16 -9.91 4.54
CA GLU A 81 -3.65 -9.10 3.44
C GLU A 81 -3.94 -7.62 3.71
N LEU A 82 -2.87 -6.82 3.73
CA LEU A 82 -2.90 -5.36 3.85
C LEU A 82 -2.24 -4.77 2.60
N ALA A 83 -2.49 -3.48 2.33
CA ALA A 83 -2.01 -2.85 1.10
C ALA A 83 -0.48 -2.94 0.90
N ASN A 84 0.29 -2.82 1.99
CA ASN A 84 1.75 -2.79 1.95
C ASN A 84 2.44 -4.12 2.31
N PHE A 85 1.72 -5.05 2.96
CA PHE A 85 2.30 -6.27 3.48
C PHE A 85 1.26 -7.34 3.81
N HIS A 86 1.70 -8.60 3.86
CA HIS A 86 0.90 -9.75 4.29
C HIS A 86 1.38 -10.29 5.64
N ILE A 87 0.47 -10.84 6.42
CA ILE A 87 0.78 -11.58 7.66
C ILE A 87 0.28 -13.01 7.50
N ARG A 88 1.15 -13.99 7.69
CA ARG A 88 0.80 -15.42 7.66
C ARG A 88 1.09 -16.07 8.99
N THR A 89 0.16 -16.88 9.48
CA THR A 89 0.38 -17.77 10.62
C THR A 89 0.58 -19.18 10.10
N PHE A 90 1.80 -19.70 10.27
CA PHE A 90 2.15 -21.07 9.96
C PHE A 90 2.00 -21.96 11.18
N ARG A 91 1.53 -23.17 10.95
CA ARG A 91 1.68 -24.29 11.87
C ARG A 91 2.86 -25.12 11.40
N LEU A 92 3.89 -25.20 12.24
CA LEU A 92 5.07 -26.04 12.03
C LEU A 92 4.97 -27.24 12.95
N PHE A 93 5.12 -28.45 12.43
CA PHE A 93 5.09 -29.64 13.27
C PHE A 93 6.00 -30.76 12.76
N LYS A 94 6.46 -31.59 13.69
CA LYS A 94 7.19 -32.83 13.39
C LYS A 94 6.31 -34.02 13.72
N VAL A 95 6.42 -35.08 12.93
CA VAL A 95 5.67 -36.32 13.14
C VAL A 95 6.60 -37.48 13.44
N ASN A 96 6.16 -38.37 14.32
CA ASN A 96 6.82 -39.64 14.53
C ASN A 96 6.64 -40.51 13.29
N LYS A 97 7.73 -41.13 12.81
CA LYS A 97 7.72 -41.92 11.57
C LYS A 97 6.82 -43.15 11.66
N ASP A 98 6.72 -43.76 12.85
CA ASP A 98 6.04 -45.04 13.08
C ASP A 98 4.56 -44.82 13.43
N THR A 99 4.28 -43.91 14.38
CA THR A 99 2.92 -43.69 14.88
C THR A 99 2.14 -42.63 14.11
N LYS A 100 2.81 -41.86 13.25
CA LYS A 100 2.27 -40.65 12.57
C LYS A 100 1.72 -39.59 13.52
N ALA A 101 1.95 -39.72 14.82
CA ALA A 101 1.54 -38.74 15.81
C ALA A 101 2.47 -37.51 15.76
N VAL A 102 1.88 -36.33 15.98
CA VAL A 102 2.64 -35.08 16.12
C VAL A 102 3.46 -35.13 17.40
N THR A 103 4.77 -34.92 17.30
CA THR A 103 5.70 -34.96 18.45
C THR A 103 6.01 -33.57 18.98
N GLU A 104 6.14 -32.60 18.08
CA GLU A 104 6.41 -31.20 18.40
C GLU A 104 5.62 -30.32 17.45
N GLU A 105 5.08 -29.23 17.97
CA GLU A 105 4.28 -28.26 17.21
C GLU A 105 4.61 -26.84 17.67
N ARG A 106 4.68 -25.90 16.71
CA ARG A 106 4.90 -24.48 16.94
C ARG A 106 4.07 -23.65 15.97
N LEU A 107 3.63 -22.48 16.42
CA LEU A 107 3.06 -21.46 15.55
C LEU A 107 4.14 -20.44 15.22
N LEU A 108 4.26 -20.09 13.94
CA LEU A 108 5.22 -19.10 13.48
C LEU A 108 4.54 -18.05 12.60
N LEU A 109 4.84 -16.79 12.86
CA LEU A 109 4.35 -15.69 12.04
C LEU A 109 5.37 -15.29 10.98
N GLN A 110 4.89 -15.01 9.78
CA GLN A 110 5.64 -14.33 8.73
C GLN A 110 4.99 -12.98 8.44
N PHE A 111 5.80 -11.93 8.46
CA PHE A 111 5.47 -10.58 8.02
C PHE A 111 6.16 -10.34 6.68
N HIS A 112 5.37 -10.26 5.61
CA HIS A 112 5.86 -10.15 4.25
C HIS A 112 5.57 -8.76 3.68
N TYR A 113 6.55 -7.87 3.72
CA TYR A 113 6.45 -6.54 3.13
C TYR A 113 6.55 -6.63 1.61
N THR A 114 5.47 -6.27 0.92
CA THR A 114 5.35 -6.43 -0.53
C THR A 114 5.71 -5.15 -1.27
N GLU A 115 5.41 -3.97 -0.74
CA GLU A 115 5.56 -2.71 -1.49
C GLU A 115 6.96 -2.07 -1.36
N TRP A 116 8.01 -2.89 -1.53
CA TRP A 116 9.40 -2.43 -1.62
C TRP A 116 10.00 -2.80 -2.98
N HIS A 117 9.84 -1.90 -3.95
CA HIS A 117 10.33 -2.08 -5.32
C HIS A 117 11.87 -2.14 -5.37
N SER A 118 12.44 -2.80 -6.37
CA SER A 118 13.90 -2.79 -6.56
C SER A 118 14.43 -1.39 -6.82
N HIS A 119 15.64 -1.11 -6.32
CA HIS A 119 16.34 0.17 -6.49
C HIS A 119 15.64 1.41 -5.92
N THR A 120 14.64 1.24 -5.04
CA THR A 120 13.94 2.35 -4.37
C THR A 120 13.86 2.10 -2.86
N CYS A 121 13.49 3.14 -2.11
CA CYS A 121 13.04 3.02 -0.73
C CYS A 121 11.52 3.20 -0.67
N PRO A 122 10.82 2.48 0.23
CA PRO A 122 9.39 2.68 0.44
C PRO A 122 9.13 4.04 1.10
N PHE A 123 7.87 4.40 1.26
CA PHE A 123 7.53 5.55 2.12
C PHE A 123 7.85 5.25 3.59
N SER A 124 8.38 6.24 4.30
CA SER A 124 8.76 6.12 5.71
C SER A 124 7.58 5.74 6.61
N ASN A 125 6.40 6.34 6.41
CA ASN A 125 5.19 5.96 7.13
C ASN A 125 4.82 4.47 6.95
N ALA A 126 4.99 3.91 5.75
CA ALA A 126 4.64 2.52 5.45
C ALA A 126 5.58 1.53 6.17
N ILE A 127 6.89 1.82 6.22
CA ILE A 127 7.83 0.96 6.95
C ILE A 127 7.68 1.10 8.47
N LEU A 128 7.34 2.30 8.97
CA LEU A 128 7.03 2.55 10.38
C LEU A 128 5.76 1.79 10.81
N GLU A 129 4.73 1.80 9.98
CA GLU A 129 3.52 1.01 10.20
C GLU A 129 3.83 -0.49 10.24
N PHE A 130 4.61 -0.97 9.27
CA PHE A 130 5.03 -2.37 9.23
C PHE A 130 5.80 -2.78 10.49
N ARG A 131 6.81 -2.00 10.89
CA ARG A 131 7.58 -2.24 12.12
C ARG A 131 6.68 -2.25 13.35
N ARG A 132 5.73 -1.31 13.45
CA ARG A 132 4.75 -1.26 14.55
C ARG A 132 3.94 -2.55 14.62
N ARG A 133 3.45 -3.07 13.49
CA ARG A 133 2.67 -4.32 13.43
C ARG A 133 3.53 -5.52 13.84
N VAL A 134 4.77 -5.62 13.34
CA VAL A 134 5.73 -6.66 13.73
C VAL A 134 5.95 -6.62 15.25
N ARG A 135 6.29 -5.46 15.82
CA ARG A 135 6.62 -5.32 17.25
C ARG A 135 5.42 -5.49 18.16
N SER A 136 4.22 -5.06 17.76
CA SER A 136 3.00 -5.29 18.54
C SER A 136 2.73 -6.78 18.76
N VAL A 137 3.01 -7.62 17.76
CA VAL A 137 2.74 -9.05 17.84
C VAL A 137 3.94 -9.81 18.41
N VAL A 138 5.12 -9.63 17.82
CA VAL A 138 6.35 -10.33 18.24
C VAL A 138 6.77 -9.91 19.66
N GLY A 139 6.60 -8.64 20.03
CA GLY A 139 6.88 -8.18 21.39
C GLY A 139 6.01 -8.89 22.44
N THR A 140 4.77 -9.21 22.11
CA THR A 140 3.88 -9.98 22.98
C THR A 140 4.34 -11.44 23.09
N ILE A 141 4.74 -12.05 21.98
CA ILE A 141 5.26 -13.43 21.93
C ILE A 141 6.53 -13.57 22.79
N ILE A 142 7.48 -12.65 22.62
CA ILE A 142 8.76 -12.66 23.35
C ILE A 142 8.53 -12.42 24.85
N LYS A 143 7.60 -11.53 25.23
CA LYS A 143 7.25 -11.31 26.64
C LYS A 143 6.55 -12.51 27.28
N ALA A 144 5.72 -13.23 26.51
CA ALA A 144 4.98 -14.38 27.01
C ALA A 144 5.87 -15.63 27.16
N ASN A 145 6.93 -15.76 26.37
CA ASN A 145 7.82 -16.92 26.42
C ASN A 145 9.29 -16.51 26.23
N SER A 146 10.07 -16.55 27.31
CA SER A 146 11.49 -16.20 27.32
C SER A 146 12.39 -17.19 26.58
N GLN A 147 11.87 -18.35 26.16
CA GLN A 147 12.59 -19.37 25.38
C GLN A 147 12.48 -19.14 23.87
N VAL A 148 11.77 -18.11 23.43
CA VAL A 148 11.63 -17.78 22.01
C VAL A 148 12.94 -17.18 21.50
N GLY A 149 13.39 -17.67 20.35
CA GLY A 149 14.62 -17.28 19.69
C GLY A 149 14.53 -15.93 18.96
N PRO A 150 15.52 -15.62 18.10
CA PRO A 150 15.62 -14.37 17.37
C PRO A 150 14.53 -14.19 16.32
N MET A 151 14.34 -12.95 15.88
CA MET A 151 13.54 -12.64 14.68
C MET A 151 14.40 -12.87 13.43
N LEU A 152 13.91 -13.66 12.48
CA LEU A 152 14.58 -13.85 11.20
C LEU A 152 14.18 -12.73 10.23
N VAL A 153 15.15 -12.04 9.64
CA VAL A 153 14.94 -10.98 8.64
C VAL A 153 15.64 -11.36 7.34
N HIS A 154 14.93 -11.32 6.21
CA HIS A 154 15.54 -11.54 4.90
C HIS A 154 14.93 -10.65 3.81
N CYS A 155 15.69 -10.45 2.74
CA CYS A 155 15.23 -9.88 1.48
C CYS A 155 15.60 -10.84 0.34
N ASN A 156 16.19 -10.35 -0.74
CA ASN A 156 16.78 -11.21 -1.78
C ASN A 156 18.15 -11.75 -1.34
N ASP A 157 19.14 -10.89 -1.17
CA ASP A 157 20.52 -11.21 -0.78
C ASP A 157 20.79 -11.14 0.74
N GLY A 158 19.79 -10.71 1.52
CA GLY A 158 19.94 -10.43 2.95
C GLY A 158 20.86 -9.24 3.23
N GLY A 159 20.95 -8.30 2.29
CA GLY A 159 21.81 -7.12 2.35
C GLY A 159 21.01 -5.83 2.56
N GLY A 160 20.78 -5.09 1.47
CA GLY A 160 20.27 -3.72 1.50
C GLY A 160 19.01 -3.51 2.34
N ARG A 161 17.88 -4.09 1.92
CA ARG A 161 16.57 -3.90 2.60
C ARG A 161 16.58 -4.44 4.03
N SER A 162 17.18 -5.62 4.25
CA SER A 162 17.35 -6.18 5.59
C SER A 162 18.14 -5.24 6.50
N GLY A 163 19.24 -4.66 6.02
CA GLY A 163 20.04 -3.71 6.78
C GLY A 163 19.29 -2.43 7.14
N VAL A 164 18.50 -1.89 6.19
CA VAL A 164 17.65 -0.72 6.42
C VAL A 164 16.61 -1.00 7.52
N TYR A 165 15.87 -2.10 7.41
CA TYR A 165 14.85 -2.46 8.41
C TYR A 165 15.46 -2.61 9.80
N LEU A 166 16.59 -3.33 9.92
CA LEU A 166 17.28 -3.53 11.21
C LEU A 166 17.78 -2.22 11.79
N ALA A 167 18.33 -1.33 10.95
CA ALA A 167 18.84 -0.04 11.39
C ALA A 167 17.73 0.85 11.95
N ILE A 168 16.57 0.89 11.27
CA ILE A 168 15.39 1.61 11.77
C ILE A 168 14.91 0.97 13.08
N ASP A 169 14.66 -0.33 13.08
CA ASP A 169 14.04 -1.03 14.19
C ASP A 169 14.88 -0.97 15.48
N ALA A 170 16.20 -1.17 15.40
CA ALA A 170 17.09 -1.08 16.56
C ALA A 170 17.29 0.35 17.05
N ASN A 171 17.34 1.35 16.17
CA ASN A 171 17.47 2.75 16.60
C ASN A 171 16.17 3.26 17.22
N MET A 172 15.00 2.81 16.76
CA MET A 172 13.74 3.11 17.41
C MET A 172 13.66 2.50 18.82
N GLU A 173 14.13 1.26 19.01
CA GLU A 173 14.26 0.68 20.35
C GLU A 173 15.20 1.51 21.24
N LEU A 174 16.34 1.95 20.71
CA LEU A 174 17.28 2.80 21.46
C LEU A 174 16.65 4.14 21.85
N ALA A 175 15.89 4.77 20.97
CA ALA A 175 15.21 6.02 21.27
C ALA A 175 14.10 5.86 22.31
N GLU A 176 13.36 4.74 22.27
CA GLU A 176 12.33 4.42 23.25
C GLU A 176 12.92 4.25 24.67
N GLU A 177 14.15 3.73 24.80
CA GLU A 177 14.80 3.43 26.09
C GLU A 177 15.77 4.52 26.58
N GLU A 178 16.53 5.15 25.68
CA GLU A 178 17.64 6.07 26.01
C GLU A 178 17.48 7.48 25.40
N ASP A 179 16.34 7.78 24.74
CA ASP A 179 16.09 9.07 24.07
C ASP A 179 17.24 9.48 23.11
N SER A 180 17.82 8.48 22.42
CA SER A 180 18.97 8.69 21.54
C SER A 180 18.97 7.77 20.32
N PHE A 181 19.68 8.19 19.27
CA PHE A 181 19.95 7.39 18.09
C PHE A 181 21.45 7.21 17.89
N HIS A 182 21.86 6.05 17.39
CA HIS A 182 23.26 5.76 17.07
C HIS A 182 23.41 5.05 15.72
N VAL A 183 22.83 5.65 14.68
CA VAL A 183 22.76 5.09 13.32
C VAL A 183 24.14 4.75 12.75
N PHE A 184 25.13 5.65 12.88
CA PHE A 184 26.49 5.42 12.39
C PHE A 184 27.15 4.21 13.05
N GLY A 185 27.15 4.17 14.39
CA GLY A 185 27.77 3.08 15.14
C GLY A 185 27.04 1.76 14.92
N TYR A 186 25.72 1.78 14.79
CA TYR A 186 24.96 0.59 14.50
C TYR A 186 25.22 0.05 13.10
N LEU A 187 25.29 0.91 12.06
CA LEU A 187 25.68 0.46 10.72
C LEU A 187 27.09 -0.14 10.72
N LYS A 188 28.04 0.44 11.46
CA LYS A 188 29.38 -0.13 11.61
C LYS A 188 29.32 -1.55 12.19
N LYS A 189 28.52 -1.79 13.23
CA LYS A 189 28.28 -3.13 13.81
C LYS A 189 27.62 -4.07 12.81
N LEU A 190 26.56 -3.63 12.11
CA LEU A 190 25.88 -4.42 11.09
C LEU A 190 26.87 -4.88 10.01
N ARG A 191 27.69 -3.98 9.47
CA ARG A 191 28.67 -4.32 8.42
C ARG A 191 29.81 -5.21 8.91
N GLN A 192 30.15 -5.18 10.21
CA GLN A 192 31.06 -6.15 10.82
C GLN A 192 30.44 -7.55 10.88
N SER A 193 29.14 -7.66 11.12
CA SER A 193 28.41 -8.94 11.10
C SER A 193 28.15 -9.46 9.68
N ARG A 194 27.82 -8.57 8.73
CA ARG A 194 27.56 -8.91 7.32
C ARG A 194 27.80 -7.69 6.42
N LYS A 195 28.79 -7.77 5.53
CA LYS A 195 29.28 -6.66 4.70
C LYS A 195 28.20 -5.95 3.85
N GLY A 196 27.19 -6.68 3.37
CA GLY A 196 26.15 -6.17 2.45
C GLY A 196 24.99 -5.42 3.09
N LEU A 197 24.97 -5.24 4.42
CA LEU A 197 23.89 -4.54 5.10
C LEU A 197 23.97 -3.02 4.85
N ILE A 198 22.86 -2.46 4.36
CA ILE A 198 22.73 -1.12 3.76
C ILE A 198 23.71 -0.97 2.59
N GLU A 199 23.18 -1.04 1.38
CA GLU A 199 23.96 -1.16 0.15
C GLU A 199 24.55 0.18 -0.31
N ASN A 200 23.77 1.26 -0.22
CA ASN A 200 24.11 2.55 -0.79
C ASN A 200 23.76 3.74 0.14
N VAL A 201 24.17 4.94 -0.29
CA VAL A 201 23.98 6.18 0.48
C VAL A 201 22.50 6.56 0.59
N ASP A 202 21.69 6.28 -0.44
CA ASP A 202 20.25 6.59 -0.41
C ASP A 202 19.53 5.78 0.65
N GLN A 203 19.84 4.49 0.78
CA GLN A 203 19.33 3.63 1.85
C GLN A 203 19.79 4.12 3.24
N TYR A 204 21.04 4.59 3.36
CA TYR A 204 21.55 5.12 4.62
C TYR A 204 20.85 6.43 5.01
N LYS A 205 20.64 7.34 4.04
CA LYS A 205 19.89 8.57 4.24
C LYS A 205 18.43 8.27 4.61
N PHE A 206 17.81 7.31 3.94
CA PHE A 206 16.45 6.87 4.21
C PHE A 206 16.25 6.39 5.66
N VAL A 207 17.26 5.79 6.29
CA VAL A 207 17.20 5.46 7.72
C VAL A 207 17.05 6.73 8.57
N TYR A 208 17.83 7.78 8.30
CA TYR A 208 17.69 9.06 9.02
C TYR A 208 16.34 9.72 8.75
N ASP A 209 15.93 9.81 7.48
CA ASP A 209 14.65 10.42 7.09
C ASP A 209 13.47 9.72 7.80
N THR A 210 13.53 8.38 7.91
CA THR A 210 12.50 7.59 8.59
C THR A 210 12.50 7.77 10.11
N LEU A 211 13.68 7.87 10.73
CA LEU A 211 13.79 8.15 12.17
C LEU A 211 13.36 9.58 12.52
N GLU A 212 13.66 10.55 11.66
CA GLU A 212 13.16 11.92 11.79
C GLU A 212 11.62 11.94 11.70
N GLU A 213 11.04 11.24 10.72
CA GLU A 213 9.58 11.14 10.59
C GLU A 213 8.95 10.51 11.84
N PHE A 214 9.56 9.47 12.41
CA PHE A 214 9.11 8.87 13.67
C PHE A 214 9.08 9.88 14.81
N VAL A 215 10.14 10.66 15.00
CA VAL A 215 10.21 11.67 16.06
C VAL A 215 9.21 12.80 15.84
N ILE A 216 9.14 13.33 14.62
CA ILE A 216 8.26 14.45 14.29
C ILE A 216 6.79 14.06 14.39
N SER A 217 6.42 12.88 13.87
CA SER A 217 5.02 12.43 13.79
C SER A 217 4.51 11.90 15.12
N GLY A 218 5.39 11.32 15.94
CA GLY A 218 5.03 10.71 17.21
C GLY A 218 3.95 9.64 17.09
N ASN A 219 3.25 9.38 18.20
CA ASN A 219 2.17 8.39 18.26
C ASN A 219 0.81 9.02 17.95
N SER A 220 0.39 8.93 16.68
CA SER A 220 -0.89 9.45 16.19
C SER A 220 -2.06 8.45 16.23
N TRP A 221 -1.80 7.19 16.60
CA TRP A 221 -2.78 6.11 16.64
C TRP A 221 -3.28 5.87 18.06
N PHE A 222 -4.54 5.44 18.21
CA PHE A 222 -5.17 5.15 19.50
C PHE A 222 -6.33 4.14 19.35
N PRO A 223 -6.68 3.39 20.42
CA PRO A 223 -7.82 2.47 20.40
C PRO A 223 -9.17 3.17 20.14
N VAL A 224 -10.08 2.50 19.43
CA VAL A 224 -11.43 3.03 19.12
C VAL A 224 -12.19 3.48 20.37
N LYS A 225 -12.04 2.76 21.49
CA LYS A 225 -12.65 3.09 22.79
C LYS A 225 -12.25 4.49 23.32
N GLU A 226 -11.11 5.03 22.89
CA GLU A 226 -10.62 6.35 23.29
C GLU A 226 -11.09 7.49 22.37
N LEU A 227 -11.78 7.19 21.26
CA LEU A 227 -12.10 8.18 20.23
C LEU A 227 -12.83 9.41 20.78
N SER A 228 -13.90 9.22 21.56
CA SER A 228 -14.68 10.35 22.10
C SER A 228 -13.84 11.24 23.02
N GLN A 229 -12.95 10.64 23.82
CA GLN A 229 -12.05 11.38 24.71
C GLN A 229 -11.01 12.17 23.90
N ARG A 230 -10.34 11.52 22.93
CA ARG A 230 -9.33 12.16 22.08
C ARG A 230 -9.92 13.33 21.29
N LEU A 231 -11.13 13.21 20.77
CA LEU A 231 -11.77 14.30 20.03
C LEU A 231 -11.99 15.55 20.91
N LYS A 232 -12.39 15.35 22.17
CA LYS A 232 -12.54 16.43 23.16
C LYS A 232 -11.19 17.08 23.44
N GLU A 233 -10.18 16.29 23.77
CA GLU A 233 -8.82 16.79 24.05
C GLU A 233 -8.23 17.59 22.89
N LYS A 234 -8.33 17.07 21.66
CA LYS A 234 -7.80 17.73 20.45
C LYS A 234 -8.49 19.04 20.11
N SER A 235 -9.73 19.24 20.56
CA SER A 235 -10.49 20.46 20.31
C SER A 235 -10.07 21.64 21.19
N VAL A 236 -9.45 21.35 22.35
CA VAL A 236 -9.00 22.36 23.31
C VAL A 236 -7.88 23.20 22.68
N LYS A 237 -8.04 24.52 22.76
CA LYS A 237 -7.02 25.47 22.31
C LYS A 237 -5.97 25.64 23.38
N ASP A 238 -4.72 25.64 22.94
CA ASP A 238 -3.60 25.99 23.81
C ASP A 238 -3.65 27.49 24.16
N ASN A 239 -3.31 27.83 25.41
CA ASN A 239 -3.47 29.18 25.93
C ASN A 239 -2.49 30.18 25.32
N VAL A 240 -1.32 29.71 24.87
CA VAL A 240 -0.25 30.55 24.33
C VAL A 240 -0.40 30.70 22.82
N THR A 241 -0.40 29.57 22.11
CA THR A 241 -0.44 29.52 20.64
C THR A 241 -1.83 29.79 20.07
N LYS A 242 -2.89 29.70 20.90
CA LYS A 242 -4.31 29.78 20.50
C LYS A 242 -4.74 28.74 19.46
N MET A 243 -3.88 27.77 19.16
CA MET A 243 -4.15 26.67 18.24
C MET A 243 -4.60 25.43 19.01
N ASN A 244 -5.53 24.68 18.43
CA ASN A 244 -5.87 23.34 18.92
C ASN A 244 -4.98 22.27 18.25
N ALA A 245 -5.12 21.02 18.69
CA ALA A 245 -4.27 19.93 18.17
C ALA A 245 -4.51 19.66 16.68
N TYR A 246 -5.76 19.75 16.21
CA TYR A 246 -6.08 19.57 14.78
C TYR A 246 -5.33 20.55 13.89
N GLN A 247 -5.27 21.83 14.30
CA GLN A 247 -4.58 22.86 13.52
C GLN A 247 -3.07 22.63 13.49
N ARG A 248 -2.47 22.20 14.62
CA ARG A 248 -1.03 21.89 14.68
C ARG A 248 -0.68 20.68 13.83
N GLU A 249 -1.43 19.60 13.94
CA GLU A 249 -1.21 18.38 13.16
C GLU A 249 -1.39 18.63 11.65
N TYR A 250 -2.43 19.37 11.26
CA TYR A 250 -2.63 19.71 9.85
C TYR A 250 -1.46 20.56 9.30
N ALA A 251 -0.99 21.56 10.06
CA ALA A 251 0.16 22.37 9.65
C ALA A 251 1.44 21.52 9.51
N GLN A 252 1.62 20.54 10.38
CA GLN A 252 2.73 19.60 10.31
C GLN A 252 2.65 18.72 9.06
N ILE A 253 1.47 18.16 8.74
CA ILE A 253 1.24 17.40 7.52
C ILE A 253 1.56 18.26 6.29
N CYS A 254 1.09 19.51 6.25
CA CYS A 254 1.40 20.44 5.16
C CYS A 254 2.91 20.71 5.02
N LYS A 255 3.67 20.74 6.12
CA LYS A 255 5.12 20.91 6.12
C LYS A 255 5.85 19.65 5.61
N GLN A 256 5.34 18.46 5.93
CA GLN A 256 5.90 17.18 5.51
C GLN A 256 5.47 16.75 4.10
N THR A 257 4.42 17.35 3.55
CA THR A 257 3.92 17.04 2.21
C THR A 257 5.01 17.37 1.17
N PRO A 258 5.45 16.39 0.36
CA PRO A 258 6.47 16.62 -0.65
C PRO A 258 5.96 17.60 -1.71
N ARG A 259 6.87 18.45 -2.21
CA ARG A 259 6.60 19.32 -3.35
C ARG A 259 7.10 18.64 -4.62
N PHE A 260 6.17 18.28 -5.50
CA PHE A 260 6.52 17.73 -6.80
C PHE A 260 7.09 18.82 -7.70
N THR A 261 8.18 18.49 -8.39
CA THR A 261 8.78 19.33 -9.42
C THR A 261 8.01 19.19 -10.73
N ILE A 262 8.23 20.11 -11.67
CA ILE A 262 7.71 20.00 -13.04
C ILE A 262 8.17 18.69 -13.70
N GLY A 263 9.36 18.20 -13.35
CA GLY A 263 9.88 16.93 -13.86
C GLY A 263 9.14 15.72 -13.32
N ASP A 264 8.73 15.74 -12.05
CA ASP A 264 7.93 14.67 -11.45
C ASP A 264 6.52 14.58 -12.06
N CYS A 265 5.98 15.72 -12.51
CA CYS A 265 4.66 15.84 -13.14
C CYS A 265 4.75 16.12 -14.65
N ALA A 266 5.81 15.66 -15.32
CA ALA A 266 6.12 16.03 -16.69
C ALA A 266 4.98 15.69 -17.66
N GLY A 267 4.35 14.51 -17.50
CA GLY A 267 3.24 14.06 -18.32
C GLY A 267 2.07 15.05 -18.37
N GLY A 268 1.67 15.60 -17.23
CA GLY A 268 0.57 16.56 -17.17
C GLY A 268 0.92 17.98 -17.61
N HIS A 269 2.22 18.33 -17.59
CA HIS A 269 2.72 19.62 -18.09
C HIS A 269 3.04 19.65 -19.59
N ARG A 270 2.93 18.52 -20.30
CA ARG A 270 3.07 18.48 -21.77
C ARG A 270 2.06 19.42 -22.44
N GLY A 271 2.45 20.02 -23.56
CA GLY A 271 1.60 20.96 -24.31
C GLY A 271 0.21 20.43 -24.63
N ASP A 272 0.13 19.14 -25.01
CA ASP A 272 -1.11 18.45 -25.38
C ASP A 272 -1.99 18.04 -24.17
N ASN A 273 -1.46 18.14 -22.95
CA ASN A 273 -2.11 17.72 -21.71
C ASN A 273 -2.42 18.87 -20.76
N ARG A 274 -1.75 20.01 -20.91
CA ARG A 274 -1.86 21.15 -20.00
C ARG A 274 -3.30 21.61 -19.82
N ASP A 275 -4.06 21.62 -20.91
CA ASP A 275 -5.45 22.04 -20.96
C ASP A 275 -6.43 20.96 -20.49
N LYS A 276 -5.97 19.73 -20.23
CA LYS A 276 -6.74 18.62 -19.64
C LYS A 276 -6.81 18.66 -18.11
N ASN A 277 -6.20 19.66 -17.47
CA ASN A 277 -6.19 19.88 -16.03
C ASN A 277 -7.10 21.05 -15.66
N ARG A 278 -7.86 20.94 -14.57
CA ARG A 278 -8.59 22.10 -14.01
C ARG A 278 -7.66 23.13 -13.41
N ASP A 279 -6.64 22.68 -12.69
CA ASP A 279 -5.63 23.51 -12.06
C ASP A 279 -4.24 23.03 -12.49
N VAL A 280 -3.47 23.94 -13.10
CA VAL A 280 -2.11 23.65 -13.57
C VAL A 280 -1.12 23.43 -12.42
N LEU A 281 -1.48 23.82 -11.20
CA LEU A 281 -0.70 23.56 -9.99
C LEU A 281 -1.06 22.22 -9.33
N CYS A 282 -2.19 21.61 -9.70
CA CYS A 282 -2.67 20.35 -9.17
C CYS A 282 -2.55 19.26 -10.24
N VAL A 283 -1.32 18.84 -10.53
CA VAL A 283 -1.00 17.87 -11.57
C VAL A 283 -0.43 16.61 -10.93
N PRO A 284 -0.88 15.40 -11.32
CA PRO A 284 -0.42 14.16 -10.71
C PRO A 284 1.04 13.86 -11.10
N PRO A 285 1.84 13.32 -10.17
CA PRO A 285 3.16 12.81 -10.50
C PRO A 285 3.08 11.57 -11.42
N ASP A 286 3.99 11.46 -12.37
CA ASP A 286 3.98 10.44 -13.42
C ASP A 286 4.10 9.00 -12.87
N ASN A 287 4.75 8.83 -11.72
CA ASN A 287 4.91 7.53 -11.07
C ASN A 287 3.63 6.99 -10.40
N PHE A 288 2.63 7.85 -10.16
CA PHE A 288 1.42 7.47 -9.44
C PHE A 288 0.14 7.66 -10.27
N ARG A 289 0.24 8.17 -11.49
CA ARG A 289 -0.92 8.36 -12.37
C ARG A 289 -1.32 7.08 -13.12
N PRO A 290 -2.61 6.90 -13.42
CA PRO A 290 -3.07 5.91 -14.38
C PRO A 290 -2.66 6.27 -15.82
N TYR A 291 -2.63 5.25 -16.69
CA TYR A 291 -2.27 5.36 -18.09
C TYR A 291 -3.45 4.88 -18.94
N LEU A 292 -3.95 5.75 -19.81
CA LEU A 292 -5.06 5.41 -20.70
C LEU A 292 -4.60 4.61 -21.91
N THR A 293 -5.37 3.60 -22.30
CA THR A 293 -5.03 2.69 -23.41
C THR A 293 -6.15 2.57 -24.46
N SER A 294 -7.36 3.05 -24.16
CA SER A 294 -8.49 2.89 -25.09
C SER A 294 -8.48 3.81 -26.31
N PHE A 295 -7.76 4.92 -26.29
CA PHE A 295 -7.66 5.83 -27.44
C PHE A 295 -6.37 5.58 -28.22
N GLN A 296 -6.47 5.56 -29.55
CA GLN A 296 -5.35 5.34 -30.46
C GLN A 296 -5.24 6.49 -31.47
N GLY A 297 -4.00 6.85 -31.82
CA GLY A 297 -3.68 7.90 -32.79
C GLY A 297 -2.96 9.09 -32.18
N ASN A 298 -2.25 9.85 -33.02
CA ASN A 298 -1.34 10.92 -32.58
C ASN A 298 -2.03 12.09 -31.87
N SER A 299 -3.36 12.23 -32.01
CA SER A 299 -4.14 13.28 -31.35
C SER A 299 -4.59 12.93 -29.94
N PHE A 300 -4.36 11.69 -29.48
CA PHE A 300 -4.74 11.23 -28.15
C PHE A 300 -3.49 10.94 -27.32
N THR A 301 -3.55 11.28 -26.04
CA THR A 301 -2.51 11.01 -25.07
C THR A 301 -3.00 9.95 -24.08
N ASP A 302 -2.07 9.32 -23.39
CA ASP A 302 -2.28 8.36 -22.30
C ASP A 302 -2.69 9.04 -20.98
N TYR A 303 -2.99 10.34 -21.01
CA TYR A 303 -3.05 11.20 -19.83
C TYR A 303 -4.47 11.52 -19.40
N ILE A 304 -4.70 11.42 -18.10
CA ILE A 304 -5.82 12.02 -17.36
C ILE A 304 -5.31 12.49 -16.00
N ASN A 305 -5.88 13.58 -15.47
CA ASN A 305 -5.53 14.07 -14.13
C ASN A 305 -6.15 13.16 -13.06
N ALA A 306 -5.40 12.14 -12.66
CA ALA A 306 -5.79 11.20 -11.64
C ALA A 306 -4.55 10.58 -10.97
N VAL A 307 -4.73 10.02 -9.77
CA VAL A 307 -3.71 9.26 -9.04
C VAL A 307 -4.29 7.97 -8.49
N PHE A 308 -3.47 6.92 -8.45
CA PHE A 308 -3.76 5.75 -7.63
C PHE A 308 -3.58 6.08 -6.16
N VAL A 309 -4.49 5.57 -5.33
CA VAL A 309 -4.42 5.66 -3.88
C VAL A 309 -4.61 4.27 -3.31
N ASP A 310 -3.74 3.91 -2.37
CA ASP A 310 -3.80 2.62 -1.71
C ASP A 310 -5.03 2.52 -0.79
N GLY A 311 -5.56 1.31 -0.73
CA GLY A 311 -6.61 0.94 0.20
C GLY A 311 -6.08 0.52 1.56
N TYR A 312 -6.98 0.00 2.39
CA TYR A 312 -6.55 -0.66 3.63
C TYR A 312 -5.97 -2.05 3.34
N THR A 313 -6.65 -2.83 2.49
CA THR A 313 -6.29 -4.22 2.20
C THR A 313 -5.55 -4.40 0.88
N LYS A 314 -5.62 -3.42 -0.04
CA LYS A 314 -5.06 -3.56 -1.39
C LYS A 314 -4.28 -2.32 -1.83
N PRO A 315 -3.11 -2.48 -2.47
CA PRO A 315 -2.46 -1.36 -3.14
C PRO A 315 -3.29 -0.90 -4.33
N ARG A 316 -3.27 0.40 -4.62
CA ARG A 316 -3.98 1.04 -5.75
C ARG A 316 -5.48 0.71 -5.81
N GLU A 317 -6.12 0.58 -4.65
CA GLU A 317 -7.55 0.26 -4.54
C GLU A 317 -8.44 1.37 -5.09
N TYR A 318 -8.03 2.63 -4.92
CA TYR A 318 -8.79 3.79 -5.36
C TYR A 318 -8.07 4.53 -6.49
N ILE A 319 -8.86 5.18 -7.33
CA ILE A 319 -8.38 6.20 -8.26
C ILE A 319 -9.05 7.51 -7.89
N VAL A 320 -8.25 8.49 -7.49
CA VAL A 320 -8.72 9.84 -7.19
C VAL A 320 -8.48 10.71 -8.41
N THR A 321 -9.54 11.31 -8.94
CA THR A 321 -9.49 12.19 -10.12
C THR A 321 -10.30 13.44 -9.89
N GLU A 322 -9.93 14.52 -10.57
CA GLU A 322 -10.75 15.73 -10.62
C GLU A 322 -12.10 15.46 -11.32
N TRP A 323 -13.06 16.36 -11.13
CA TRP A 323 -14.28 16.31 -11.94
C TRP A 323 -13.91 16.43 -13.43
N PRO A 324 -14.38 15.57 -14.35
CA PRO A 324 -13.87 15.65 -15.71
C PRO A 324 -14.31 16.94 -16.42
N LEU A 325 -13.44 17.49 -17.27
CA LEU A 325 -13.76 18.62 -18.12
C LEU A 325 -14.69 18.16 -19.25
N GLN A 326 -15.40 19.10 -19.88
CA GLN A 326 -16.27 18.81 -21.03
C GLN A 326 -15.56 17.97 -22.11
N LYS A 327 -14.29 18.30 -22.38
CA LYS A 327 -13.46 17.62 -23.38
C LYS A 327 -12.81 16.33 -22.88
N THR A 328 -12.73 16.11 -21.56
CA THR A 328 -12.10 14.92 -20.97
C THR A 328 -13.10 13.88 -20.46
N CYS A 329 -14.42 14.06 -20.67
CA CYS A 329 -15.40 13.02 -20.34
C CYS A 329 -15.13 11.69 -21.10
N GLY A 330 -14.51 11.73 -22.29
CA GLY A 330 -14.09 10.53 -22.99
C GLY A 330 -12.97 9.80 -22.25
N GLU A 331 -11.91 10.52 -21.90
CA GLU A 331 -10.78 10.05 -21.09
C GLU A 331 -11.23 9.51 -19.74
N PHE A 332 -12.24 10.11 -19.12
CA PHE A 332 -12.85 9.59 -17.89
C PHE A 332 -13.43 8.19 -18.09
N TRP A 333 -14.17 7.92 -19.17
CA TRP A 333 -14.66 6.57 -19.44
C TRP A 333 -13.55 5.60 -19.86
N SER A 334 -12.48 6.10 -20.47
CA SER A 334 -11.25 5.33 -20.68
C SER A 334 -10.66 4.89 -19.35
N LEU A 335 -10.54 5.82 -18.38
CA LEU A 335 -10.02 5.52 -17.05
C LEU A 335 -10.84 4.42 -16.37
N VAL A 336 -12.17 4.57 -16.34
CA VAL A 336 -13.09 3.61 -15.72
C VAL A 336 -13.00 2.24 -16.40
N TYR A 337 -12.92 2.19 -17.73
CA TYR A 337 -12.89 0.94 -18.48
C TYR A 337 -11.53 0.24 -18.43
N ASP A 338 -10.44 0.98 -18.64
CA ASP A 338 -9.06 0.47 -18.74
C ASP A 338 -8.56 -0.05 -17.39
N HIS A 339 -8.95 0.60 -16.30
CA HIS A 339 -8.62 0.19 -14.93
C HIS A 339 -9.72 -0.60 -14.23
N GLU A 340 -10.71 -1.09 -14.98
CA GLU A 340 -11.73 -2.02 -14.49
C GLU A 340 -12.51 -1.53 -13.27
N CYS A 341 -12.75 -0.22 -13.18
CA CYS A 341 -13.44 0.38 -12.05
C CYS A 341 -14.86 -0.18 -11.91
N SER A 342 -15.16 -0.78 -10.76
CA SER A 342 -16.47 -1.35 -10.44
C SER A 342 -17.46 -0.29 -9.93
N ALA A 343 -16.95 0.75 -9.29
CA ALA A 343 -17.72 1.85 -8.74
C ALA A 343 -17.12 3.22 -9.06
N ILE A 344 -17.99 4.23 -9.21
CA ILE A 344 -17.64 5.64 -9.33
C ILE A 344 -18.31 6.37 -8.17
N VAL A 345 -17.54 7.10 -7.36
CA VAL A 345 -18.08 7.87 -6.23
C VAL A 345 -17.91 9.36 -6.49
N VAL A 346 -19.02 10.08 -6.52
CA VAL A 346 -19.09 11.53 -6.74
C VAL A 346 -19.44 12.21 -5.42
N LEU A 347 -18.46 12.93 -4.86
CA LEU A 347 -18.54 13.53 -3.51
C LEU A 347 -19.10 14.96 -3.48
N CYS A 348 -19.64 15.46 -4.59
CA CYS A 348 -20.23 16.78 -4.61
C CYS A 348 -21.49 16.85 -5.49
N GLN A 349 -22.32 17.84 -5.17
CA GLN A 349 -23.45 18.23 -6.01
C GLN A 349 -23.08 19.50 -6.79
N PRO A 350 -22.80 19.41 -8.11
CA PRO A 350 -22.54 20.61 -8.89
C PRO A 350 -23.82 21.45 -9.02
N PRO A 351 -23.69 22.77 -9.25
CA PRO A 351 -24.83 23.62 -9.60
C PRO A 351 -25.56 23.08 -10.85
N GLN A 352 -26.88 23.25 -10.88
CA GLN A 352 -27.67 22.84 -12.04
C GLN A 352 -27.15 23.53 -13.31
N LEU A 353 -26.99 22.77 -14.39
CA LEU A 353 -26.53 23.25 -15.71
C LEU A 353 -25.12 23.89 -15.71
N SER A 354 -24.25 23.51 -14.77
CA SER A 354 -22.87 24.00 -14.76
C SER A 354 -22.08 23.52 -15.99
N GLN A 355 -21.60 24.47 -16.80
CA GLN A 355 -20.68 24.17 -17.89
C GLN A 355 -19.27 23.80 -17.39
N GLN A 356 -18.91 24.25 -16.18
CA GLN A 356 -17.62 23.95 -15.56
C GLN A 356 -17.57 22.53 -15.01
N TYR A 357 -18.71 21.99 -14.56
CA TYR A 357 -18.83 20.66 -13.95
C TYR A 357 -19.89 19.84 -14.71
N PRO A 358 -19.57 19.39 -15.93
CA PRO A 358 -20.54 18.68 -16.76
C PRO A 358 -20.82 17.28 -16.21
N SER A 359 -22.06 16.83 -16.34
CA SER A 359 -22.41 15.43 -16.10
C SER A 359 -21.79 14.55 -17.20
N CYS A 360 -20.73 13.83 -16.85
CA CYS A 360 -20.05 12.90 -17.75
C CYS A 360 -20.72 11.51 -17.79
N TRP A 361 -21.98 11.38 -17.39
CA TRP A 361 -22.77 10.15 -17.50
C TRP A 361 -24.17 10.46 -18.06
N PRO A 362 -24.87 9.48 -18.66
CA PRO A 362 -26.24 9.67 -19.11
C PRO A 362 -27.16 9.95 -17.90
N GLU A 363 -27.77 11.13 -17.85
CA GLU A 363 -28.79 11.46 -16.85
C GLU A 363 -30.18 10.91 -17.22
N GLY A 364 -30.41 10.69 -18.52
CA GLY A 364 -31.62 10.07 -19.05
C GLY A 364 -31.46 8.56 -19.27
N ARG A 365 -32.54 7.93 -19.72
CA ARG A 365 -32.55 6.49 -20.06
C ARG A 365 -31.89 6.16 -21.41
N HIS A 366 -31.56 7.18 -22.20
CA HIS A 366 -30.93 6.99 -23.50
C HIS A 366 -29.43 6.80 -23.38
N SER A 367 -28.90 5.89 -24.17
CA SER A 367 -27.47 5.71 -24.34
C SER A 367 -26.81 7.00 -24.83
N LYS A 368 -25.63 7.33 -24.30
CA LYS A 368 -24.87 8.51 -24.70
C LYS A 368 -23.44 8.13 -25.06
N LYS A 369 -22.94 8.74 -26.14
CA LYS A 369 -21.57 8.54 -26.62
C LYS A 369 -20.61 9.49 -25.89
N TYR A 370 -19.46 8.96 -25.48
CA TYR A 370 -18.37 9.71 -24.87
C TYR A 370 -17.06 9.43 -25.60
N GLY A 371 -16.46 10.47 -26.14
CA GLY A 371 -15.30 10.34 -27.01
C GLY A 371 -15.57 9.49 -28.26
N PRO A 372 -14.53 8.99 -28.93
CA PRO A 372 -14.68 8.23 -30.17
C PRO A 372 -15.20 6.79 -29.96
N VAL A 373 -14.89 6.16 -28.82
CA VAL A 373 -15.08 4.71 -28.64
C VAL A 373 -16.11 4.28 -27.61
N PHE A 374 -16.52 5.14 -26.66
CA PHE A 374 -17.41 4.70 -25.58
C PHE A 374 -18.85 5.09 -25.83
N THR A 375 -19.74 4.11 -25.64
CA THR A 375 -21.19 4.32 -25.53
C THR A 375 -21.64 3.77 -24.18
N ILE A 376 -22.28 4.63 -23.39
CA ILE A 376 -22.72 4.32 -22.03
C ILE A 376 -24.23 4.17 -22.03
N ASP A 377 -24.70 2.98 -21.67
CA ASP A 377 -26.12 2.67 -21.57
C ASP A 377 -26.56 2.75 -20.11
N HIS A 378 -27.69 3.40 -19.87
CA HIS A 378 -28.35 3.39 -18.57
C HIS A 378 -29.07 2.05 -18.35
N ILE A 379 -28.72 1.32 -17.29
CA ILE A 379 -29.41 0.07 -16.91
C ILE A 379 -30.52 0.38 -15.89
N SER A 380 -30.16 0.94 -14.74
CA SER A 380 -31.08 1.22 -13.64
C SER A 380 -30.56 2.34 -12.74
N HIS A 381 -31.41 2.88 -11.87
CA HIS A 381 -31.02 3.86 -10.86
C HIS A 381 -31.87 3.73 -9.61
N ASN A 382 -31.31 4.11 -8.46
CA ASN A 382 -32.02 4.26 -7.19
C ASN A 382 -31.66 5.60 -6.56
N HIS A 383 -32.66 6.39 -6.18
CA HIS A 383 -32.47 7.70 -5.57
C HIS A 383 -32.97 7.68 -4.12
N TYR A 384 -32.03 7.69 -3.19
CA TYR A 384 -32.28 7.87 -1.76
C TYR A 384 -32.22 9.37 -1.41
N ALA A 385 -32.55 9.71 -0.16
CA ALA A 385 -32.62 11.11 0.28
C ALA A 385 -31.31 11.88 0.06
N ASN A 386 -30.17 11.28 0.41
CA ASN A 386 -28.85 11.92 0.34
C ASN A 386 -27.88 11.27 -0.66
N ILE A 387 -28.25 10.15 -1.27
CA ILE A 387 -27.41 9.39 -2.19
C ILE A 387 -28.23 9.02 -3.43
N LYS A 388 -27.71 9.34 -4.61
CA LYS A 388 -28.22 8.79 -5.88
C LYS A 388 -27.28 7.73 -6.37
N SER A 389 -27.84 6.68 -6.96
CA SER A 389 -27.05 5.60 -7.56
C SER A 389 -27.58 5.24 -8.93
N TRP A 390 -26.68 4.91 -9.84
CA TRP A 390 -26.97 4.46 -11.19
C TRP A 390 -26.12 3.24 -11.53
N ILE A 391 -26.67 2.33 -12.34
CA ILE A 391 -25.93 1.22 -12.92
C ILE A 391 -25.83 1.49 -14.43
N PHE A 392 -24.61 1.50 -14.94
CA PHE A 392 -24.31 1.75 -16.34
C PHE A 392 -23.64 0.54 -16.98
N ARG A 393 -23.95 0.30 -18.26
CA ARG A 393 -23.17 -0.58 -19.14
C ARG A 393 -22.25 0.26 -20.00
N ILE A 394 -20.96 -0.05 -19.97
CA ILE A 394 -19.92 0.55 -20.79
C ILE A 394 -19.71 -0.35 -22.00
N ASN A 395 -19.97 0.18 -23.19
CA ASN A 395 -19.64 -0.49 -24.45
C ASN A 395 -18.47 0.25 -25.10
N LYS A 396 -17.38 -0.47 -25.37
CA LYS A 396 -16.21 0.04 -26.09
C LYS A 396 -16.24 -0.45 -27.53
N LYS A 397 -16.18 0.48 -28.49
CA LYS A 397 -15.95 0.17 -29.89
C LYS A 397 -14.46 -0.04 -30.12
N VAL A 398 -14.09 -1.19 -30.68
CA VAL A 398 -12.71 -1.46 -31.12
C VAL A 398 -12.42 -0.60 -32.36
N ILE A 399 -11.31 0.14 -32.31
CA ILE A 399 -10.89 1.05 -33.39
C ILE A 399 -9.52 0.70 -33.98
N SER A 400 -8.76 -0.19 -33.35
CA SER A 400 -7.50 -0.68 -33.92
C SER A 400 -7.79 -1.54 -35.15
N LEU A 401 -7.18 -1.20 -36.28
CA LEU A 401 -7.25 -2.01 -37.50
C LEU A 401 -6.75 -3.44 -37.25
N THR A 402 -5.67 -3.60 -36.48
CA THR A 402 -5.11 -4.91 -36.14
C THR A 402 -6.09 -5.72 -35.29
N GLU A 403 -6.70 -5.13 -34.26
CA GLU A 403 -7.68 -5.81 -33.41
C GLU A 403 -8.97 -6.14 -34.18
N LEU A 404 -9.42 -5.22 -35.04
CA LEU A 404 -10.58 -5.44 -35.92
C LEU A 404 -10.34 -6.57 -36.90
N MET A 405 -9.17 -6.63 -37.54
CA MET A 405 -8.77 -7.71 -38.45
C MET A 405 -8.62 -9.05 -37.73
N ALA A 406 -8.19 -9.03 -36.46
CA ALA A 406 -8.14 -10.19 -35.59
C ALA A 406 -9.52 -10.60 -35.02
N GLY A 407 -10.60 -9.89 -35.35
CA GLY A 407 -11.95 -10.17 -34.86
C GLY A 407 -12.15 -9.91 -33.36
N VAL A 408 -11.23 -9.19 -32.72
CA VAL A 408 -11.26 -8.89 -31.29
C VAL A 408 -12.45 -7.98 -31.00
N LYS A 409 -13.24 -8.34 -29.99
CA LYS A 409 -14.32 -7.50 -29.46
C LYS A 409 -13.97 -7.08 -28.04
N ALA A 410 -14.16 -5.81 -27.74
CA ALA A 410 -14.03 -5.32 -26.39
C ALA A 410 -15.26 -5.76 -25.57
N PRO A 411 -15.08 -6.46 -24.44
CA PRO A 411 -16.19 -6.93 -23.64
C PRO A 411 -16.95 -5.75 -22.99
N PRO A 412 -18.30 -5.77 -22.96
CA PRO A 412 -19.03 -4.77 -22.21
C PRO A 412 -18.73 -4.91 -20.72
N ARG A 413 -18.62 -3.78 -20.01
CA ARG A 413 -18.42 -3.74 -18.56
C ARG A 413 -19.61 -3.09 -17.88
N THR A 414 -19.86 -3.43 -16.62
CA THR A 414 -20.88 -2.78 -15.79
C THR A 414 -20.21 -2.01 -14.68
N VAL A 415 -20.68 -0.79 -14.41
CA VAL A 415 -20.19 0.06 -13.32
C VAL A 415 -21.35 0.66 -12.56
N GLN A 416 -21.18 0.84 -11.25
CA GLN A 416 -22.15 1.52 -10.41
C GLN A 416 -21.64 2.92 -10.03
N LEU A 417 -22.41 3.95 -10.35
CA LEU A 417 -22.11 5.32 -9.94
C LEU A 417 -22.92 5.68 -8.70
N PHE A 418 -22.27 6.25 -7.70
CA PHE A 418 -22.88 6.83 -6.51
C PHE A 418 -22.59 8.32 -6.45
N GLN A 419 -23.60 9.14 -6.16
CA GLN A 419 -23.47 10.57 -5.98
C GLN A 419 -24.02 10.99 -4.62
N LEU A 420 -23.19 11.64 -3.82
CA LEU A 420 -23.57 12.24 -2.55
C LEU A 420 -24.20 13.63 -2.78
N ILE A 421 -25.44 13.80 -2.35
CA ILE A 421 -26.20 15.06 -2.51
C ILE A 421 -25.95 15.99 -1.32
N CYS A 422 -25.70 15.46 -0.13
CA CYS A 422 -25.51 16.25 1.10
C CYS A 422 -24.13 16.92 1.20
N TRP A 423 -23.45 17.15 0.09
CA TRP A 423 -22.21 17.94 0.03
C TRP A 423 -22.31 19.01 -1.06
N PRO A 424 -23.00 20.14 -0.78
CA PRO A 424 -23.15 21.23 -1.73
C PRO A 424 -21.82 21.89 -2.07
N MET A 425 -21.67 22.37 -3.31
CA MET A 425 -20.51 23.13 -3.73
C MET A 425 -20.30 24.37 -2.83
N GLY A 426 -19.05 24.59 -2.39
CA GLY A 426 -18.67 25.70 -1.51
C GLY A 426 -18.70 25.37 -0.01
N HIS A 427 -19.31 24.25 0.39
CA HIS A 427 -19.24 23.77 1.77
C HIS A 427 -17.90 23.06 2.04
N LYS A 428 -17.26 23.38 3.16
CA LYS A 428 -15.99 22.75 3.57
C LYS A 428 -16.16 21.28 3.99
N VAL A 429 -17.34 20.91 4.49
CA VAL A 429 -17.70 19.55 4.93
C VAL A 429 -19.15 19.24 4.54
N PRO A 430 -19.53 17.94 4.41
CA PRO A 430 -20.92 17.55 4.15
C PRO A 430 -21.88 18.09 5.23
N THR A 431 -23.14 18.28 4.85
CA THR A 431 -24.21 18.64 5.79
C THR A 431 -24.68 17.45 6.64
N SER A 432 -24.38 16.21 6.23
CA SER A 432 -24.69 14.98 6.96
C SER A 432 -23.47 14.06 6.97
N THR A 433 -22.96 13.74 8.17
CA THR A 433 -21.88 12.76 8.34
C THR A 433 -22.38 11.33 8.20
N ASN A 434 -23.64 11.06 8.61
CA ASN A 434 -24.21 9.71 8.55
C ASN A 434 -24.31 9.22 7.10
N SER A 435 -24.68 10.10 6.17
CA SER A 435 -24.79 9.74 4.76
C SER A 435 -23.44 9.45 4.09
N LEU A 436 -22.33 9.91 4.67
CA LEU A 436 -20.99 9.51 4.22
C LEU A 436 -20.59 8.13 4.75
N VAL A 437 -21.13 7.71 5.90
CA VAL A 437 -20.91 6.38 6.48
C VAL A 437 -21.79 5.32 5.80
N GLU A 438 -22.99 5.71 5.36
CA GLU A 438 -23.92 4.83 4.63
C GLU A 438 -23.51 4.58 3.17
N LEU A 439 -22.77 5.51 2.57
CA LEU A 439 -22.24 5.43 1.20
C LEU A 439 -21.10 4.41 1.13
#